data_AF-A0A1M7RI47-F1
#
_entry.id   AF-A0A1M7RI47-F1
#
_cell.length_a   1.000
_cell.length_b   1.000
_cell.length_c   1.000
_cell.angle_alpha   90.00
_cell.angle_beta   90.00
_cell.angle_gamma   90.00
#
_symmetry.space_group_name_H-M   'P 1'
#
loop_
_entity.id
_entity.type
_entity.pdbx_description
1 polymer ?
#
loop_
_entity_poly.entity_id
_entity_poly.type
_entity_poly.pdbx_seq_one_letter_code
_entity_poly.pdbx_strand_id
1 'polypeptide(L)'
;MRIEVVAADRRNVAGPTVPTTEQLAWAARVAWANADRGIGRLRWRGLHVRDLRGVTDPDAVASGLAEHLRVATRDGRIRSVATVLDPGVEILNDQLVGYAGYRQADGTILGDPRHIELTTLALRAGWPGGRPVDGGRLLPGPFDVLPLLLRVHEGPVIAYELSPERVLEVNLEHPGYAWFAELGLRWYAVPALSRHRLHFTDTLAYPVAFSGFYVAFEMACRELADQNRYNALPMIARCLGREGSRPEGFGLQEAARVLHQAILHSFGRAGMVPPTASARLEIYHRYLPRRKPGPRPVYRPIDVPPPAGAVAVTADSAYHGRRRLEAAV
;
A
#
# COMPACT_ATOMS: atom_id res chain seq x y z
N MET A 1 6.23 -8.21 -11.19
CA MET A 1 5.20 -8.30 -12.26
C MET A 1 5.97 -8.45 -13.57
N ARG A 2 6.02 -9.66 -14.13
CA ARG A 2 6.73 -9.95 -15.38
C ARG A 2 5.67 -10.07 -16.49
N ILE A 3 5.80 -9.31 -17.57
CA ILE A 3 5.03 -9.53 -18.80
C ILE A 3 6.02 -9.95 -19.86
N GLU A 4 5.83 -11.13 -20.44
CA GLU A 4 6.36 -11.41 -21.77
C GLU A 4 5.37 -10.82 -22.79
N VAL A 5 5.81 -9.78 -23.50
CA VAL A 5 5.12 -9.33 -24.71
C VAL A 5 5.43 -10.39 -25.77
N VAL A 6 4.47 -11.25 -26.08
CA VAL A 6 4.62 -12.24 -27.14
C VAL A 6 4.88 -11.50 -28.45
N ALA A 7 6.01 -11.85 -29.06
CA ALA A 7 6.62 -11.23 -30.21
C ALA A 7 5.65 -11.04 -31.40
N ALA A 8 5.45 -9.78 -31.80
CA ALA A 8 5.12 -9.44 -33.17
C ALA A 8 6.39 -8.89 -33.83
N ASP A 9 6.89 -9.64 -34.80
CA ASP A 9 8.00 -9.38 -35.73
C ASP A 9 9.43 -9.22 -35.17
N ARG A 10 10.18 -10.33 -35.17
CA ARG A 10 11.61 -10.43 -34.80
C ARG A 10 12.57 -10.10 -35.95
N ARG A 11 12.19 -9.24 -36.89
CA ARG A 11 13.08 -8.81 -37.98
C ARG A 11 13.33 -7.31 -37.89
N ASN A 12 14.55 -6.96 -37.45
CA ASN A 12 15.13 -5.61 -37.42
C ASN A 12 14.46 -4.58 -36.49
N VAL A 13 14.71 -4.66 -35.18
CA VAL A 13 14.70 -3.46 -34.33
C VAL A 13 16.07 -3.36 -33.66
N ALA A 14 16.89 -2.44 -34.16
CA ALA A 14 18.19 -2.09 -33.59
C ALA A 14 18.01 -1.38 -32.24
N GLY A 15 18.72 -1.83 -31.20
CA GLY A 15 18.81 -1.20 -29.89
C GLY A 15 17.54 -1.24 -29.01
N PRO A 16 17.64 -0.92 -27.71
CA PRO A 16 16.46 -0.65 -26.90
C PRO A 16 15.81 0.63 -27.39
N THR A 17 14.74 0.52 -28.18
CA THR A 17 13.87 1.65 -28.48
C THR A 17 13.23 2.12 -27.18
N VAL A 18 13.59 3.32 -26.72
CA VAL A 18 12.92 3.96 -25.58
C VAL A 18 11.43 4.09 -25.92
N PRO A 19 10.52 3.52 -25.12
CA PRO A 19 9.11 3.52 -25.46
C PRO A 19 8.54 4.93 -25.38
N THR A 20 7.63 5.24 -26.31
CA THR A 20 6.83 6.46 -26.23
C THR A 20 5.94 6.44 -24.97
N THR A 21 5.47 7.60 -24.53
CA THR A 21 4.55 7.71 -23.39
C THR A 21 3.28 6.87 -23.59
N GLU A 22 2.77 6.79 -24.83
CA GLU A 22 1.60 5.97 -25.16
C GLU A 22 1.88 4.47 -25.02
N GLN A 23 3.02 4.01 -25.53
CA GLN A 23 3.45 2.61 -25.40
C GLN A 23 3.66 2.24 -23.93
N LEU A 24 4.26 3.13 -23.14
CA LEU A 24 4.45 2.94 -21.71
C LEU A 24 3.12 2.86 -20.96
N ALA A 25 2.18 3.75 -21.28
CA ALA A 25 0.85 3.74 -20.68
C ALA A 25 0.08 2.47 -21.01
N TRP A 26 0.16 1.99 -22.25
CA TRP A 26 -0.42 0.72 -22.65
C TRP A 26 0.23 -0.45 -21.91
N ALA A 27 1.56 -0.48 -21.81
CA ALA A 27 2.28 -1.52 -21.08
C ALA A 27 1.86 -1.57 -19.61
N ALA A 28 1.82 -0.42 -18.91
CA ALA A 28 1.38 -0.35 -17.52
C ALA A 28 -0.05 -0.90 -17.32
N ARG A 29 -0.96 -0.54 -18.23
CA ARG A 29 -2.35 -1.03 -18.24
C ARG A 29 -2.42 -2.55 -18.40
N VAL A 30 -1.70 -3.10 -19.38
CA VAL A 30 -1.65 -4.56 -19.62
C VAL A 30 -0.98 -5.29 -18.46
N ALA A 31 0.06 -4.69 -17.89
CA ALA A 31 0.75 -5.24 -16.72
C ALA A 31 -0.20 -5.45 -15.57
N TRP A 32 -0.97 -4.40 -15.26
CA TRP A 32 -1.98 -4.49 -14.24
C TRP A 32 -3.04 -5.53 -14.59
N ALA A 33 -3.53 -5.57 -15.84
CA ALA A 33 -4.48 -6.60 -16.29
C ALA A 33 -3.98 -8.05 -16.07
N ASN A 34 -2.66 -8.27 -16.06
CA ASN A 34 -2.03 -9.56 -15.88
C ASN A 34 -1.51 -9.82 -14.45
N ALA A 35 -1.60 -8.87 -13.52
CA ALA A 35 -0.98 -8.97 -12.19
C ALA A 35 -1.71 -9.92 -11.23
N ASP A 36 -1.28 -11.19 -11.11
CA ASP A 36 -1.91 -12.36 -10.45
C ASP A 36 -2.64 -12.19 -9.11
N ARG A 37 -2.40 -11.12 -8.36
CA ARG A 37 -2.97 -10.93 -7.02
C ARG A 37 -3.94 -9.74 -6.88
N GLY A 38 -4.07 -8.89 -7.92
CA GLY A 38 -4.91 -7.67 -7.85
C GLY A 38 -6.37 -7.90 -8.25
N ILE A 39 -7.32 -7.23 -7.58
CA ILE A 39 -8.76 -7.27 -7.93
C ILE A 39 -9.12 -6.14 -8.90
N GLY A 40 -8.40 -5.02 -8.79
CA GLY A 40 -8.64 -3.83 -9.61
C GLY A 40 -8.34 -4.03 -11.10
N ARG A 41 -7.79 -5.19 -11.50
CA ARG A 41 -7.50 -5.58 -12.89
C ARG A 41 -8.68 -5.46 -13.82
N LEU A 42 -9.88 -5.42 -13.29
CA LEU A 42 -11.12 -5.33 -14.06
C LEU A 42 -11.39 -3.91 -14.55
N ARG A 43 -10.75 -2.93 -13.90
CA ARG A 43 -10.70 -1.52 -14.29
C ARG A 43 -9.39 -1.16 -14.97
N TRP A 44 -8.63 -2.14 -15.48
CA TRP A 44 -7.29 -1.93 -16.04
C TRP A 44 -7.23 -0.86 -17.13
N ARG A 45 -8.26 -0.75 -17.98
CA ARG A 45 -8.36 0.27 -19.02
C ARG A 45 -8.47 1.70 -18.46
N GLY A 46 -9.02 1.84 -17.26
CA GLY A 46 -9.17 3.12 -16.56
C GLY A 46 -7.93 3.57 -15.79
N LEU A 47 -6.82 2.82 -15.85
CA LEU A 47 -5.57 3.22 -15.21
C LEU A 47 -5.06 4.54 -15.81
N HIS A 48 -4.92 5.54 -14.95
CA HIS A 48 -4.27 6.79 -15.31
C HIS A 48 -2.76 6.62 -15.19
N VAL A 49 -2.03 6.84 -16.27
CA VAL A 49 -0.58 6.68 -16.30
C VAL A 49 0.07 8.05 -16.42
N ARG A 50 1.03 8.32 -15.54
CA ARG A 50 1.86 9.51 -15.50
C ARG A 50 3.29 9.09 -15.85
N ASP A 51 3.87 9.74 -16.84
CA ASP A 51 5.22 9.47 -17.33
C ASP A 51 6.18 10.53 -16.77
N LEU A 52 6.95 10.14 -15.76
CA LEU A 52 7.96 10.96 -15.09
C LEU A 52 9.37 10.41 -15.36
N ARG A 53 9.55 9.62 -16.43
CA ARG A 53 10.84 8.98 -16.76
C ARG A 53 11.97 9.97 -17.07
N GLY A 54 11.66 11.22 -17.35
CA GLY A 54 12.66 12.29 -17.58
C GLY A 54 12.89 13.20 -16.37
N VAL A 55 12.28 12.93 -15.22
CA VAL A 55 12.40 13.76 -14.02
C VAL A 55 13.46 13.16 -13.11
N THR A 56 14.60 13.85 -13.01
CA THR A 56 15.78 13.41 -12.24
C THR A 56 16.13 14.32 -11.06
N ASP A 57 15.46 15.47 -10.95
CA ASP A 57 15.57 16.33 -9.78
C ASP A 57 14.81 15.71 -8.58
N PRO A 58 15.46 15.44 -7.44
CA PRO A 58 14.83 14.80 -6.28
C PRO A 58 13.57 15.52 -5.77
N ASP A 59 13.57 16.85 -5.73
CA ASP A 59 12.43 17.65 -5.27
C ASP A 59 11.25 17.50 -6.24
N ALA A 60 11.52 17.55 -7.54
CA ALA A 60 10.51 17.35 -8.58
C ALA A 60 9.96 15.92 -8.58
N VAL A 61 10.79 14.89 -8.30
CA VAL A 61 10.34 13.50 -8.11
C VAL A 61 9.41 13.41 -6.91
N ALA A 62 9.79 13.98 -5.76
CA ALA A 62 8.98 14.00 -4.54
C ALA A 62 7.62 14.67 -4.77
N SER A 63 7.63 15.86 -5.39
CA SER A 63 6.42 16.59 -5.78
C SER A 63 5.56 15.77 -6.75
N GLY A 64 6.19 15.09 -7.71
CA GLY A 64 5.55 14.16 -8.62
C GLY A 64 4.82 13.01 -7.90
N LEU A 65 5.41 12.44 -6.85
CA LEU A 65 4.81 11.38 -6.04
C LEU A 65 3.70 11.92 -5.11
N ALA A 66 3.85 13.10 -4.53
CA ALA A 66 2.77 13.74 -3.78
C ALA A 66 1.56 14.03 -4.68
N GLU A 67 1.81 14.47 -5.91
CA GLU A 67 0.77 14.68 -6.92
C GLU A 67 0.10 13.37 -7.36
N HIS A 68 0.79 12.23 -7.28
CA HIS A 68 0.17 10.91 -7.49
C HIS A 68 -0.99 10.70 -6.50
N LEU A 69 -0.76 11.00 -5.22
CA LEU A 69 -1.75 10.84 -4.16
C LEU A 69 -2.94 11.78 -4.36
N ARG A 70 -2.69 13.03 -4.75
CA ARG A 70 -3.75 13.99 -5.06
C ARG A 70 -4.63 13.52 -6.22
N VAL A 71 -4.01 13.11 -7.33
CA VAL A 71 -4.71 12.60 -8.52
C VAL A 71 -5.47 11.31 -8.21
N ALA A 72 -4.90 10.43 -7.38
CA ALA A 72 -5.54 9.19 -6.96
C ALA A 72 -6.76 9.43 -6.07
N THR A 73 -6.68 10.38 -5.13
CA THR A 73 -7.73 10.66 -4.13
C THR A 73 -8.98 11.29 -4.75
N ARG A 74 -8.85 12.31 -5.60
CA ARG A 74 -9.96 12.99 -6.31
C ARG A 74 -11.19 13.24 -5.41
N ASP A 75 -11.00 13.96 -4.31
CA ASP A 75 -12.06 14.32 -3.34
C ASP A 75 -12.91 13.12 -2.89
N GLY A 76 -12.25 11.98 -2.61
CA GLY A 76 -12.89 10.73 -2.19
C GLY A 76 -13.39 9.86 -3.35
N ARG A 77 -13.33 10.32 -4.59
CA ARG A 77 -13.65 9.49 -5.77
C ARG A 77 -12.41 8.78 -6.26
N ILE A 78 -11.89 7.83 -5.48
CA ILE A 78 -10.60 7.17 -5.75
C ILE A 78 -10.48 6.68 -7.21
N ARG A 79 -9.34 6.96 -7.85
CA ARG A 79 -8.96 6.43 -9.17
C ARG A 79 -7.62 5.71 -9.09
N SER A 80 -7.44 4.69 -9.91
CA SER A 80 -6.14 4.02 -10.03
C SER A 80 -5.16 4.84 -10.84
N VAL A 81 -3.94 4.99 -10.32
CA VAL A 81 -2.87 5.77 -10.94
C VAL A 81 -1.60 4.91 -10.99
N ALA A 82 -0.85 5.01 -12.08
CA ALA A 82 0.54 4.56 -12.17
C ALA A 82 1.41 5.77 -12.49
N THR A 83 2.52 5.93 -11.79
CA THR A 83 3.54 6.95 -12.06
C THR A 83 4.84 6.22 -12.33
N VAL A 84 5.27 6.25 -13.60
CA VAL A 84 6.50 5.61 -14.06
C VAL A 84 7.63 6.62 -13.93
N LEU A 85 8.71 6.22 -13.29
CA LEU A 85 9.80 7.09 -12.87
C LEU A 85 11.06 6.82 -13.71
N ASP A 86 12.02 7.75 -13.61
CA ASP A 86 13.36 7.54 -14.16
C ASP A 86 14.01 6.27 -13.56
N PRO A 87 14.78 5.48 -14.33
CA PRO A 87 15.44 4.26 -13.84
C PRO A 87 16.38 4.46 -12.65
N GLY A 88 16.92 5.66 -12.46
CA GLY A 88 17.76 6.04 -11.32
C GLY A 88 16.99 6.41 -10.07
N VAL A 89 15.65 6.54 -10.12
CA VAL A 89 14.85 6.84 -8.93
C VAL A 89 14.64 5.57 -8.11
N GLU A 90 14.97 5.66 -6.83
CA GLU A 90 14.71 4.63 -5.83
C GLU A 90 13.84 5.20 -4.71
N ILE A 91 12.70 4.56 -4.49
CA ILE A 91 11.81 4.84 -3.36
C ILE A 91 12.04 3.75 -2.32
N LEU A 92 12.48 4.13 -1.13
CA LEU A 92 12.76 3.20 -0.05
C LEU A 92 11.48 2.74 0.64
N ASN A 93 10.41 3.52 0.59
CA ASN A 93 9.10 3.13 1.13
C ASN A 93 8.46 2.01 0.30
N ASP A 94 7.87 1.02 0.97
CA ASP A 94 7.03 -0.02 0.33
C ASP A 94 5.77 0.58 -0.32
N GLN A 95 5.21 1.59 0.35
CA GLN A 95 4.06 2.35 -0.07
C GLN A 95 4.36 3.86 0.06
N LEU A 96 3.78 4.69 -0.79
CA LEU A 96 3.94 6.15 -0.69
C LEU A 96 3.42 6.68 0.64
N VAL A 97 2.35 6.09 1.18
CA VAL A 97 1.81 6.43 2.50
C VAL A 97 1.94 5.21 3.40
N GLY A 98 2.49 5.42 4.58
CA GLY A 98 2.56 4.42 5.65
C GLY A 98 2.72 5.13 6.98
N TYR A 99 2.26 4.50 8.05
CA TYR A 99 2.42 5.04 9.40
C TYR A 99 3.73 4.57 10.02
N ALA A 100 4.36 5.43 10.81
CA ALA A 100 5.60 5.15 11.50
C ALA A 100 5.42 4.10 12.61
N GLY A 101 6.53 3.43 12.95
CA GLY A 101 6.62 2.46 14.03
C GLY A 101 7.78 2.81 14.95
N TYR A 102 7.48 3.22 16.18
CA TYR A 102 8.46 3.63 17.18
C TYR A 102 8.62 2.56 18.25
N ARG A 103 9.82 1.97 18.35
CA ARG A 103 10.17 1.09 19.46
C ARG A 103 10.31 1.93 20.74
N GLN A 104 9.54 1.58 21.76
CA GLN A 104 9.55 2.24 23.06
C GLN A 104 10.62 1.64 23.98
N ALA A 105 10.94 2.35 25.06
CA ALA A 105 11.93 1.93 26.05
C ALA A 105 11.54 0.63 26.78
N ASP A 106 10.23 0.39 26.96
CA ASP A 106 9.67 -0.82 27.58
C ASP A 106 9.57 -2.01 26.62
N GLY A 107 10.05 -1.85 25.37
CA GLY A 107 10.00 -2.88 24.33
C GLY A 107 8.69 -2.94 23.55
N THR A 108 7.67 -2.16 23.92
CA THR A 108 6.44 -2.02 23.13
C THR A 108 6.69 -1.23 21.85
N ILE A 109 5.73 -1.27 20.92
CA ILE A 109 5.79 -0.54 19.66
C ILE A 109 4.60 0.41 19.61
N LEU A 110 4.89 1.69 19.38
CA LEU A 110 3.90 2.71 19.08
C LEU A 110 3.77 2.84 17.55
N GLY A 111 2.55 2.76 17.04
CA GLY A 111 2.27 2.83 15.60
C GLY A 111 2.39 1.48 14.91
N ASP A 112 2.98 1.44 13.72
CA ASP A 112 3.00 0.26 12.85
C ASP A 112 4.33 -0.52 12.94
N PRO A 113 4.36 -1.73 13.54
CA PRO A 113 5.55 -2.57 13.62
C PRO A 113 6.23 -2.85 12.28
N ARG A 114 5.48 -2.86 11.18
CA ARG A 114 6.01 -3.11 9.84
C ARG A 114 7.06 -2.07 9.43
N HIS A 115 6.97 -0.85 9.94
CA HIS A 115 7.80 0.27 9.48
C HIS A 115 8.88 0.68 10.47
N ILE A 116 9.24 -0.13 11.46
CA ILE A 116 10.27 0.22 12.46
C ILE A 116 11.61 0.59 11.79
N GLU A 117 12.07 -0.23 10.83
CA GLU A 117 13.33 0.01 10.13
C GLU A 117 13.27 1.28 9.29
N LEU A 118 12.17 1.47 8.56
CA LEU A 118 11.96 2.65 7.71
C LEU A 118 11.83 3.93 8.55
N THR A 119 11.16 3.85 9.69
CA THR A 119 11.03 4.93 10.69
C THR A 119 12.41 5.31 11.23
N THR A 120 13.23 4.32 11.57
CA THR A 120 14.60 4.54 12.05
C THR A 120 15.45 5.23 10.99
N LEU A 121 15.33 4.82 9.73
CA LEU A 121 16.02 5.47 8.62
C LEU A 121 15.53 6.92 8.41
N ALA A 122 14.22 7.16 8.50
CA ALA A 122 13.66 8.51 8.38
C ALA A 122 14.20 9.45 9.47
N LEU A 123 14.21 9.01 10.72
CA LEU A 123 14.75 9.78 11.84
C LEU A 123 16.24 10.10 11.64
N ARG A 124 17.03 9.13 11.14
CA ARG A 124 18.45 9.35 10.81
C ARG A 124 18.65 10.32 9.64
N ALA A 125 17.73 10.33 8.69
CA ALA A 125 17.71 11.27 7.57
C ALA A 125 17.21 12.68 7.96
N GLY A 126 16.99 12.95 9.27
CA GLY A 126 16.62 14.26 9.78
C GLY A 126 15.12 14.51 9.89
N TRP A 127 14.26 13.52 9.61
CA TRP A 127 12.83 13.65 9.89
C TRP A 127 12.62 13.76 11.41
N PRO A 128 11.91 14.79 11.91
CA PRO A 128 11.79 14.99 13.35
C PRO A 128 10.88 13.95 14.03
N GLY A 129 10.01 13.29 13.26
CA GLY A 129 8.98 12.37 13.80
C GLY A 129 7.87 13.11 14.55
N GLY A 130 6.77 12.41 14.83
CA GLY A 130 5.66 13.01 15.56
C GLY A 130 4.76 13.92 14.73
N ARG A 131 3.65 14.32 15.35
CA ARG A 131 2.78 15.40 14.86
C ARG A 131 2.83 16.59 15.81
N PRO A 132 2.60 17.82 15.31
CA PRO A 132 2.49 18.98 16.18
C PRO A 132 1.34 18.82 17.17
N VAL A 133 1.64 19.04 18.45
CA VAL A 133 0.63 19.20 19.51
C VAL A 133 0.63 20.63 20.02
N ASP A 134 -0.35 20.98 20.85
CA ASP A 134 -0.44 22.30 21.48
C ASP A 134 0.91 22.71 22.10
N GLY A 135 1.37 23.92 21.77
CA GLY A 135 2.69 24.42 22.15
C GLY A 135 3.82 24.10 21.17
N GLY A 136 3.53 23.55 19.99
CA GLY A 136 4.48 23.41 18.88
C GLY A 136 5.47 22.24 19.01
N ARG A 137 5.35 21.44 20.07
CA ARG A 137 6.15 20.22 20.24
C ARG A 137 5.66 19.14 19.28
N LEU A 138 6.59 18.37 18.73
CA LEU A 138 6.26 17.16 17.98
C LEU A 138 6.19 15.97 18.94
N LEU A 139 5.07 15.27 18.94
CA LEU A 139 4.87 14.05 19.74
C LEU A 139 4.63 12.85 18.84
N PRO A 140 5.42 11.77 18.98
CA PRO A 140 5.14 10.49 18.33
C PRO A 140 3.73 9.99 18.65
N GLY A 141 2.99 9.64 17.61
CA GLY A 141 1.64 9.10 17.65
C GLY A 141 1.52 7.78 16.90
N PRO A 142 0.44 7.03 17.12
CA PRO A 142 0.23 5.73 16.48
C PRO A 142 -0.06 5.80 14.97
N PHE A 143 -0.30 7.00 14.44
CA PHE A 143 -0.67 7.22 13.03
C PHE A 143 0.14 8.35 12.40
N ASP A 144 1.42 8.49 12.76
CA ASP A 144 2.30 9.49 12.13
C ASP A 144 2.66 9.06 10.72
N VAL A 145 2.37 9.89 9.73
CA VAL A 145 2.68 9.58 8.33
C VAL A 145 4.18 9.69 8.11
N LEU A 146 4.79 8.63 7.58
CA LEU A 146 6.20 8.61 7.22
C LEU A 146 6.48 9.56 6.04
N PRO A 147 7.66 10.21 6.00
CA PRO A 147 8.11 10.92 4.82
C PRO A 147 8.40 9.92 3.68
N LEU A 148 8.42 10.43 2.46
CA LEU A 148 9.00 9.71 1.33
C LEU A 148 10.51 9.73 1.45
N LEU A 149 11.11 8.56 1.64
CA LEU A 149 12.54 8.35 1.58
C LEU A 149 12.91 7.98 0.15
N LEU A 150 13.62 8.88 -0.52
CA LEU A 150 14.00 8.70 -1.91
C LEU A 150 15.45 9.04 -2.16
N ARG A 151 15.99 8.34 -3.14
CA ARG A 151 17.31 8.56 -3.73
C ARG A 151 17.13 8.65 -5.23
N VAL A 152 17.86 9.55 -5.87
CA VAL A 152 17.90 9.64 -7.33
C VAL A 152 19.34 9.49 -7.79
N HIS A 153 19.57 8.50 -8.67
CA HIS A 153 20.89 8.02 -9.07
C HIS A 153 21.77 7.70 -7.84
N GLU A 154 23.06 8.04 -7.88
CA GLU A 154 24.00 7.84 -6.77
C GLU A 154 23.94 8.99 -5.73
N GLY A 155 22.82 9.71 -5.66
CA GLY A 155 22.59 10.80 -4.71
C GLY A 155 22.32 10.34 -3.27
N PRO A 156 22.23 11.28 -2.32
CA PRO A 156 21.87 10.96 -0.94
C PRO A 156 20.41 10.50 -0.83
N VAL A 157 20.11 9.78 0.25
CA VAL A 157 18.73 9.52 0.66
C VAL A 157 18.19 10.79 1.33
N ILE A 158 17.07 11.30 0.84
CA ILE A 158 16.42 12.49 1.37
C ILE A 158 15.01 12.12 1.85
N ALA A 159 14.61 12.65 3.00
CA ALA A 159 13.28 12.51 3.58
C ALA A 159 12.38 13.69 3.18
N TYR A 160 11.32 13.43 2.43
CA TYR A 160 10.33 14.42 2.02
C TYR A 160 9.03 14.21 2.76
N GLU A 161 8.68 15.16 3.62
CA GLU A 161 7.40 15.10 4.33
C GLU A 161 6.22 15.22 3.37
N LEU A 162 5.25 14.32 3.53
CA LEU A 162 3.99 14.40 2.80
C LEU A 162 3.06 15.34 3.54
N SER A 163 2.70 16.44 2.88
CA SER A 163 1.79 17.41 3.47
C SER A 163 0.41 16.77 3.76
N PRO A 164 -0.25 17.10 4.89
CA PRO A 164 -1.53 16.49 5.27
C PRO A 164 -2.63 16.61 4.21
N GLU A 165 -2.64 17.68 3.41
CA GLU A 165 -3.61 17.85 2.31
C GLU A 165 -3.39 16.88 1.12
N ARG A 166 -2.24 16.21 1.07
CA ARG A 166 -1.93 15.17 0.06
C ARG A 166 -2.32 13.78 0.56
N VAL A 167 -2.52 13.60 1.86
CA VAL A 167 -2.82 12.32 2.48
C VAL A 167 -4.21 12.37 3.11
N LEU A 168 -5.22 11.91 2.37
CA LEU A 168 -6.56 11.77 2.93
C LEU A 168 -6.60 10.61 3.92
N GLU A 169 -6.81 10.91 5.19
CA GLU A 169 -7.05 9.94 6.27
C GLU A 169 -8.55 9.86 6.60
N VAL A 170 -9.05 8.65 6.85
CA VAL A 170 -10.41 8.40 7.31
C VAL A 170 -10.35 7.96 8.77
N ASN A 171 -10.89 8.80 9.67
CA ASN A 171 -11.11 8.41 11.06
C ASN A 171 -12.22 7.36 11.11
N LEU A 172 -12.02 6.31 11.91
CA LEU A 172 -12.94 5.20 11.99
C LEU A 172 -13.94 5.42 13.13
N GLU A 173 -15.22 5.35 12.79
CA GLU A 173 -16.37 5.39 13.70
C GLU A 173 -17.29 4.20 13.41
N HIS A 174 -18.11 3.82 14.39
CA HIS A 174 -19.04 2.70 14.26
C HIS A 174 -20.50 3.15 14.38
N PRO A 175 -21.41 2.71 13.49
CA PRO A 175 -22.80 3.18 13.46
C PRO A 175 -23.62 2.79 14.69
N GLY A 176 -23.24 1.71 15.38
CA GLY A 176 -23.91 1.21 16.59
C GLY A 176 -23.12 1.32 17.89
N TYR A 177 -21.88 1.83 17.86
CA TYR A 177 -21.00 1.89 19.03
C TYR A 177 -20.29 3.24 19.09
N ALA A 178 -20.84 4.19 19.85
CA ALA A 178 -20.31 5.55 19.94
C ALA A 178 -18.86 5.59 20.46
N TRP A 179 -18.53 4.72 21.42
CA TRP A 179 -17.17 4.58 21.98
C TRP A 179 -16.11 4.21 20.95
N PHE A 180 -16.49 3.71 19.76
CA PHE A 180 -15.51 3.28 18.75
C PHE A 180 -14.66 4.45 18.25
N ALA A 181 -15.24 5.65 18.15
CA ALA A 181 -14.51 6.85 17.72
C ALA A 181 -13.40 7.24 18.71
N GLU A 182 -13.58 6.94 20.00
CA GLU A 182 -12.61 7.23 21.07
C GLU A 182 -11.36 6.35 20.97
N LEU A 183 -11.42 5.24 20.22
CA LEU A 183 -10.23 4.43 19.92
C LEU A 183 -9.21 5.15 19.04
N GLY A 184 -9.60 6.25 18.39
CA GLY A 184 -8.71 7.07 17.56
C GLY A 184 -8.17 6.37 16.31
N LEU A 185 -8.71 5.19 15.95
CA LEU A 185 -8.29 4.43 14.78
C LEU A 185 -8.56 5.23 13.50
N ARG A 186 -7.61 5.19 12.58
CA ARG A 186 -7.73 5.83 11.26
C ARG A 186 -6.93 5.08 10.22
N TRP A 187 -7.25 5.32 8.95
CA TRP A 187 -6.49 4.75 7.84
C TRP A 187 -6.45 5.71 6.64
N TYR A 188 -5.32 5.75 5.93
CA TYR A 188 -5.20 6.55 4.71
C TYR A 188 -6.03 5.94 3.59
N ALA A 189 -6.55 6.79 2.70
CA ALA A 189 -7.57 6.39 1.72
C ALA A 189 -7.01 5.63 0.51
N VAL A 190 -5.77 5.93 0.13
CA VAL A 190 -5.16 5.44 -1.11
C VAL A 190 -4.04 4.44 -0.82
N PRO A 191 -4.20 3.14 -1.14
CA PRO A 191 -3.10 2.20 -1.12
C PRO A 191 -2.21 2.44 -2.35
N ALA A 192 -1.05 3.06 -2.15
CA ALA A 192 -0.10 3.40 -3.21
C ALA A 192 1.22 2.65 -3.02
N LEU A 193 1.41 1.54 -3.75
CA LEU A 193 2.62 0.71 -3.73
C LEU A 193 3.76 1.38 -4.51
N SER A 194 4.99 1.36 -3.98
CA SER A 194 6.14 2.06 -4.60
C SER A 194 7.36 1.19 -4.88
N ARG A 195 7.44 -0.04 -4.37
CA ARG A 195 8.53 -0.99 -4.66
C ARG A 195 8.29 -1.91 -5.86
N HIS A 196 7.59 -1.41 -6.87
CA HIS A 196 7.33 -2.17 -8.09
C HIS A 196 8.15 -1.66 -9.26
N ARG A 197 8.44 -2.57 -10.20
CA ARG A 197 8.98 -2.22 -11.51
C ARG A 197 8.01 -2.62 -12.61
N LEU A 198 7.84 -1.73 -13.58
CA LEU A 198 7.15 -1.98 -14.84
C LEU A 198 8.18 -2.52 -15.83
N HIS A 199 8.11 -3.81 -16.13
CA HIS A 199 8.91 -4.43 -17.18
C HIS A 199 8.24 -4.15 -18.53
N PHE A 200 8.92 -3.38 -19.38
CA PHE A 200 8.48 -3.10 -20.75
C PHE A 200 9.00 -4.18 -21.71
N THR A 201 10.24 -4.63 -21.49
CA THR A 201 10.83 -5.83 -22.11
C THR A 201 11.55 -6.66 -21.03
N ASP A 202 12.17 -7.78 -21.42
CA ASP A 202 13.01 -8.56 -20.51
C ASP A 202 14.22 -7.79 -19.95
N THR A 203 14.68 -6.77 -20.66
CA THR A 203 15.88 -5.99 -20.32
C THR A 203 15.56 -4.56 -19.90
N LEU A 204 14.37 -4.04 -20.20
CA LEU A 204 13.97 -2.67 -19.90
C LEU A 204 12.87 -2.64 -18.84
N ALA A 205 13.19 -2.08 -17.67
CA ALA A 205 12.24 -1.95 -16.57
C ALA A 205 12.39 -0.63 -15.81
N TYR A 206 11.25 0.00 -15.52
CA TYR A 206 11.17 1.29 -14.84
C TYR A 206 10.60 1.15 -13.43
N PRO A 207 11.11 1.89 -12.43
CA PRO A 207 10.42 2.04 -11.15
C PRO A 207 9.00 2.61 -11.37
N VAL A 208 8.03 2.11 -10.62
CA VAL A 208 6.64 2.55 -10.74
C VAL A 208 5.96 2.63 -9.37
N ALA A 209 5.40 3.79 -9.08
CA ALA A 209 4.41 3.94 -8.02
C ALA A 209 3.02 3.64 -8.59
N PHE A 210 2.26 2.78 -7.93
CA PHE A 210 0.95 2.32 -8.37
C PHE A 210 -0.06 2.40 -7.24
N SER A 211 -1.21 3.02 -7.49
CA SER A 211 -2.34 3.07 -6.56
C SER A 211 -3.61 2.44 -7.11
N GLY A 212 -4.36 1.84 -6.19
CA GLY A 212 -5.68 1.25 -6.43
C GLY A 212 -6.70 1.75 -5.41
N PHE A 213 -7.59 0.84 -5.03
CA PHE A 213 -8.56 1.06 -3.95
C PHE A 213 -8.44 -0.10 -2.97
N TYR A 214 -8.74 0.17 -1.70
CA TYR A 214 -8.78 -0.87 -0.70
C TYR A 214 -9.92 -1.86 -0.92
N VAL A 215 -9.75 -3.05 -0.36
CA VAL A 215 -10.85 -3.96 0.00
C VAL A 215 -11.02 -3.83 1.51
N ALA A 216 -12.25 -3.63 1.99
CA ALA A 216 -12.51 -3.43 3.42
C ALA A 216 -11.91 -4.56 4.28
N PHE A 217 -12.07 -5.79 3.82
CA PHE A 217 -11.54 -6.96 4.51
C PHE A 217 -10.01 -6.96 4.62
N GLU A 218 -9.29 -6.53 3.57
CA GLU A 218 -7.83 -6.48 3.61
C GLU A 218 -7.35 -5.44 4.62
N MET A 219 -7.99 -4.27 4.66
CA MET A 219 -7.71 -3.24 5.67
C MET A 219 -8.01 -3.72 7.10
N ALA A 220 -9.17 -4.34 7.30
CA ALA A 220 -9.57 -4.87 8.60
C ALA A 220 -8.59 -5.94 9.10
N CYS A 221 -8.35 -6.99 8.30
CA CYS A 221 -7.63 -8.16 8.75
C CYS A 221 -6.11 -7.98 8.76
N ARG A 222 -5.53 -7.34 7.75
CA ARG A 222 -4.07 -7.29 7.58
C ARG A 222 -3.42 -6.05 8.15
N GLU A 223 -4.15 -4.94 8.21
CA GLU A 223 -3.59 -3.68 8.68
C GLU A 223 -3.94 -3.47 10.15
N LEU A 224 -5.22 -3.55 10.50
CA LEU A 224 -5.69 -3.18 11.84
C LEU A 224 -5.81 -4.36 12.82
N ALA A 225 -6.18 -5.55 12.36
CA ALA A 225 -6.42 -6.70 13.24
C ALA A 225 -5.20 -7.61 13.48
N ASP A 226 -4.24 -7.64 12.56
CA ASP A 226 -3.09 -8.56 12.64
C ASP A 226 -2.27 -8.30 13.91
N GLN A 227 -1.92 -9.38 14.61
CA GLN A 227 -1.16 -9.34 15.86
C GLN A 227 0.25 -8.77 15.68
N ASN A 228 0.82 -8.89 14.48
CA ASN A 228 2.12 -8.34 14.11
C ASN A 228 2.02 -6.93 13.50
N ARG A 229 0.83 -6.31 13.53
CA ARG A 229 0.56 -4.96 13.06
C ARG A 229 -0.06 -4.13 14.19
N TYR A 230 -1.22 -3.51 13.98
CA TYR A 230 -1.88 -2.70 15.01
C TYR A 230 -2.57 -3.52 16.10
N ASN A 231 -2.86 -4.80 15.87
CA ASN A 231 -3.49 -5.70 16.84
C ASN A 231 -4.70 -5.07 17.57
N ALA A 232 -5.64 -4.47 16.84
CA ALA A 232 -6.74 -3.71 17.44
C ALA A 232 -7.83 -4.59 18.09
N LEU A 233 -7.90 -5.89 17.74
CA LEU A 233 -9.00 -6.76 18.15
C LEU A 233 -9.14 -6.94 19.68
N PRO A 234 -8.06 -7.15 20.45
CA PRO A 234 -8.18 -7.29 21.90
C PRO A 234 -8.77 -6.04 22.56
N MET A 235 -8.40 -4.85 22.10
CA MET A 235 -8.95 -3.58 22.60
C MET A 235 -10.45 -3.46 22.30
N ILE A 236 -10.85 -3.75 21.06
CA ILE A 236 -12.26 -3.73 20.64
C ILE A 236 -13.08 -4.76 21.44
N ALA A 237 -12.53 -5.96 21.68
CA ALA A 237 -13.19 -6.99 22.48
C ALA A 237 -13.42 -6.56 23.93
N ARG A 238 -12.48 -5.81 24.55
CA ARG A 238 -12.67 -5.24 25.89
C ARG A 238 -13.82 -4.24 25.94
N CYS A 239 -13.89 -3.32 24.97
CA CYS A 239 -14.98 -2.35 24.87
C CYS A 239 -16.36 -3.01 24.64
N LEU A 240 -16.38 -4.24 24.09
CA LEU A 240 -17.58 -5.06 23.94
C LEU A 240 -17.95 -5.86 25.20
N GLY A 241 -17.18 -5.77 26.28
CA GLY A 241 -17.39 -6.59 27.49
C GLY A 241 -17.07 -8.07 27.27
N ARG A 242 -16.18 -8.39 26.33
CA ARG A 242 -15.76 -9.76 25.97
C ARG A 242 -14.35 -10.09 26.48
N GLU A 243 -13.99 -9.59 27.65
CA GLU A 243 -12.68 -9.85 28.27
C GLU A 243 -12.42 -11.35 28.49
N GLY A 244 -11.17 -11.78 28.32
CA GLY A 244 -10.74 -13.15 28.63
C GLY A 244 -11.04 -14.20 27.56
N SER A 245 -11.59 -13.83 26.40
CA SER A 245 -11.69 -14.78 25.28
C SER A 245 -10.28 -15.21 24.85
N ARG A 246 -10.03 -16.52 24.78
CA ARG A 246 -8.80 -17.12 24.22
C ARG A 246 -8.47 -16.47 22.85
N PRO A 247 -7.22 -16.53 22.35
CA PRO A 247 -6.83 -15.99 21.04
C PRO A 247 -7.71 -16.43 19.86
N GLU A 248 -8.51 -17.48 20.02
CA GLU A 248 -9.44 -18.04 19.03
C GLU A 248 -10.91 -17.93 19.45
N GLY A 249 -11.20 -17.17 20.50
CA GLY A 249 -12.52 -17.09 21.12
C GLY A 249 -13.51 -16.20 20.36
N PHE A 250 -14.80 -16.44 20.63
CA PHE A 250 -15.94 -15.72 20.06
C PHE A 250 -15.81 -14.18 20.19
N GLY A 251 -15.20 -13.68 21.27
CA GLY A 251 -14.99 -12.25 21.49
C GLY A 251 -14.12 -11.57 20.40
N LEU A 252 -13.07 -12.23 19.94
CA LEU A 252 -12.21 -11.68 18.86
C LEU A 252 -12.89 -11.74 17.50
N GLN A 253 -13.73 -12.76 17.26
CA GLN A 253 -14.54 -12.84 16.05
C GLN A 253 -15.59 -11.71 16.01
N GLU A 254 -16.24 -11.44 17.14
CA GLU A 254 -17.18 -10.34 17.29
C GLU A 254 -16.46 -8.98 17.10
N ALA A 255 -15.30 -8.80 17.72
CA ALA A 255 -14.46 -7.61 17.53
C ALA A 255 -14.05 -7.40 16.05
N ALA A 256 -13.65 -8.45 15.34
CA ALA A 256 -13.30 -8.37 13.93
C ALA A 256 -14.49 -7.95 13.06
N ARG A 257 -15.69 -8.46 13.36
CA ARG A 257 -16.94 -8.04 12.70
C ARG A 257 -17.20 -6.55 12.93
N VAL A 258 -17.07 -6.07 14.17
CA VAL A 258 -17.27 -4.66 14.54
C VAL A 258 -16.28 -3.76 13.83
N LEU A 259 -14.98 -4.13 13.80
CA LEU A 259 -13.95 -3.39 13.06
C LEU A 259 -14.28 -3.30 11.57
N HIS A 260 -14.66 -4.40 10.95
CA HIS A 260 -15.02 -4.42 9.52
C HIS A 260 -16.25 -3.53 9.22
N GLN A 261 -17.25 -3.52 10.09
CA GLN A 261 -18.42 -2.63 9.99
C GLN A 261 -18.03 -1.16 10.14
N ALA A 262 -17.16 -0.82 11.10
CA ALA A 262 -16.66 0.54 11.28
C ALA A 262 -15.94 1.05 10.02
N ILE A 263 -15.10 0.22 9.40
CA ILE A 263 -14.39 0.56 8.16
C ILE A 263 -15.38 0.84 7.03
N LEU A 264 -16.33 -0.07 6.77
CA LEU A 264 -17.33 0.10 5.72
C LEU A 264 -18.17 1.36 5.93
N HIS A 265 -18.58 1.61 7.18
CA HIS A 265 -19.36 2.79 7.54
C HIS A 265 -18.56 4.08 7.32
N SER A 266 -17.36 4.17 7.90
CA SER A 266 -16.53 5.38 7.88
C SER A 266 -16.08 5.74 6.46
N PHE A 267 -15.57 4.77 5.71
CA PHE A 267 -15.20 4.99 4.32
C PHE A 267 -16.43 5.27 3.44
N GLY A 268 -17.57 4.65 3.75
CA GLY A 268 -18.82 4.95 3.04
C GLY A 268 -19.29 6.38 3.23
N ARG A 269 -19.23 6.90 4.46
CA ARG A 269 -19.51 8.32 4.77
C ARG A 269 -18.55 9.28 4.09
N ALA A 270 -17.29 8.87 3.93
CA ALA A 270 -16.29 9.65 3.21
C ALA A 270 -16.40 9.51 1.68
N GLY A 271 -17.45 8.87 1.15
CA GLY A 271 -17.68 8.70 -0.29
C GLY A 271 -16.79 7.65 -0.97
N MET A 272 -16.08 6.85 -0.18
CA MET A 272 -15.01 5.93 -0.60
C MET A 272 -15.35 4.48 -0.30
N VAL A 273 -16.58 4.02 -0.53
CA VAL A 273 -17.02 2.66 -0.17
C VAL A 273 -16.07 1.60 -0.78
N PRO A 274 -15.22 0.93 0.02
CA PRO A 274 -14.37 -0.11 -0.51
C PRO A 274 -15.23 -1.34 -0.85
N PRO A 275 -14.94 -2.07 -1.94
CA PRO A 275 -15.62 -3.33 -2.21
C PRO A 275 -15.43 -4.32 -1.05
N THR A 276 -16.49 -5.07 -0.76
CA THR A 276 -16.44 -6.21 0.17
C THR A 276 -15.78 -7.42 -0.50
N ALA A 277 -15.39 -8.43 0.28
CA ALA A 277 -14.84 -9.68 -0.25
C ALA A 277 -15.86 -10.41 -1.18
N SER A 278 -17.14 -10.39 -0.83
CA SER A 278 -18.21 -10.95 -1.68
C SER A 278 -18.38 -10.18 -2.98
N ALA A 279 -18.36 -8.83 -2.92
CA ALA A 279 -18.39 -8.00 -4.13
C ALA A 279 -17.16 -8.25 -5.00
N ARG A 280 -15.97 -8.45 -4.41
CA ARG A 280 -14.74 -8.87 -5.10
C ARG A 280 -14.95 -10.20 -5.83
N LEU A 281 -15.52 -11.21 -5.18
CA LEU A 281 -15.73 -12.53 -5.74
C LEU A 281 -16.73 -12.51 -6.90
N GLU A 282 -17.84 -11.79 -6.76
CA GLU A 282 -18.84 -11.63 -7.82
C GLU A 282 -18.24 -10.92 -9.04
N ILE A 283 -17.51 -9.83 -8.79
CA ILE A 283 -16.76 -9.09 -9.78
C ILE A 283 -15.74 -10.02 -10.48
N TYR A 284 -15.04 -10.89 -9.76
CA TYR A 284 -14.13 -11.88 -10.35
C TYR A 284 -14.86 -12.88 -11.26
N HIS A 285 -15.96 -13.47 -10.80
CA HIS A 285 -16.75 -14.44 -11.57
C HIS A 285 -17.37 -13.85 -12.83
N ARG A 286 -17.78 -12.58 -12.82
CA ARG A 286 -18.33 -11.90 -14.00
C ARG A 286 -17.31 -11.72 -15.14
N TYR A 287 -16.01 -11.72 -14.84
CA TYR A 287 -14.96 -11.51 -15.83
C TYR A 287 -14.30 -12.79 -16.35
N LEU A 288 -14.43 -13.91 -15.64
CA LEU A 288 -13.96 -15.22 -16.11
C LEU A 288 -14.53 -15.63 -17.49
N PRO A 289 -15.82 -15.43 -17.82
CA PRO A 289 -16.38 -15.86 -19.11
C PRO A 289 -15.96 -14.99 -20.31
N ARG A 290 -15.33 -13.83 -20.09
CA ARG A 290 -15.00 -12.87 -21.17
C ARG A 290 -13.58 -13.00 -21.73
N ARG A 291 -12.78 -13.97 -21.27
CA ARG A 291 -11.44 -14.24 -21.82
C ARG A 291 -11.47 -15.44 -22.77
N LYS A 292 -10.99 -15.23 -24.01
CA LYS A 292 -10.69 -16.34 -24.95
C LYS A 292 -9.61 -17.26 -24.36
N PRO A 293 -9.57 -18.55 -24.73
CA PRO A 293 -8.61 -19.51 -24.17
C PRO A 293 -7.17 -19.07 -24.45
N GLY A 294 -6.37 -18.95 -23.40
CA GLY A 294 -4.94 -18.62 -23.41
C GLY A 294 -4.31 -19.09 -22.09
N PRO A 295 -2.97 -19.10 -21.96
CA PRO A 295 -2.29 -19.69 -20.80
C PRO A 295 -2.82 -19.09 -19.49
N ARG A 296 -3.23 -19.99 -18.59
CA ARG A 296 -3.91 -19.69 -17.33
C ARG A 296 -2.89 -19.18 -16.30
N PRO A 297 -3.09 -18.03 -15.67
CA PRO A 297 -2.55 -17.79 -14.34
C PRO A 297 -3.37 -18.58 -13.33
N VAL A 298 -2.71 -19.39 -12.50
CA VAL A 298 -3.35 -20.11 -11.39
C VAL A 298 -3.68 -19.09 -10.30
N TYR A 299 -4.94 -18.67 -10.23
CA TYR A 299 -5.47 -17.94 -9.08
C TYR A 299 -5.53 -18.89 -7.88
N ARG A 300 -4.76 -18.61 -6.82
CA ARG A 300 -5.03 -19.16 -5.49
C ARG A 300 -5.95 -18.15 -4.76
N PRO A 301 -7.17 -18.54 -4.37
CA PRO A 301 -8.03 -17.71 -3.54
C PRO A 301 -7.30 -17.36 -2.23
N ILE A 302 -7.41 -16.12 -1.81
CA ILE A 302 -7.06 -15.70 -0.43
C ILE A 302 -8.24 -16.01 0.54
N ASP A 303 -9.31 -16.65 0.05
CA ASP A 303 -10.55 -16.87 0.78
C ASP A 303 -10.56 -18.15 1.65
N VAL A 304 -9.41 -18.62 2.10
CA VAL A 304 -9.36 -19.52 3.27
C VAL A 304 -8.95 -18.65 4.45
N PRO A 305 -9.81 -18.41 5.46
CA PRO A 305 -9.34 -17.83 6.71
C PRO A 305 -8.17 -18.69 7.18
N PRO A 306 -7.02 -18.12 7.61
CA PRO A 306 -5.94 -18.97 8.09
C PRO A 306 -6.54 -19.90 9.15
N PRO A 307 -6.35 -21.24 9.04
CA PRO A 307 -6.73 -22.11 10.13
C PRO A 307 -6.04 -21.57 11.38
N ALA A 308 -6.79 -21.49 12.47
CA ALA A 308 -6.25 -21.22 13.79
C ALA A 308 -4.97 -22.08 13.96
N GLY A 309 -3.82 -21.41 14.03
CA GLY A 309 -2.50 -22.05 14.15
C GLY A 309 -1.53 -22.00 12.94
N ALA A 310 -1.83 -21.35 11.82
CA ALA A 310 -0.88 -21.26 10.70
C ALA A 310 -0.02 -19.98 10.71
N VAL A 311 1.27 -20.13 11.05
CA VAL A 311 2.31 -19.09 10.88
C VAL A 311 2.51 -18.85 9.38
N ALA A 312 2.21 -17.64 8.91
CA ALA A 312 2.56 -17.23 7.56
C ALA A 312 4.08 -16.98 7.50
N VAL A 313 4.82 -17.97 7.01
CA VAL A 313 6.21 -17.78 6.59
C VAL A 313 6.19 -16.85 5.38
N THR A 314 6.54 -15.59 5.59
CA THR A 314 6.99 -14.69 4.52
C THR A 314 8.13 -15.39 3.78
N ALA A 315 8.16 -15.26 2.46
CA ALA A 315 9.27 -15.74 1.64
C ALA A 315 10.55 -14.99 2.04
N ASP A 316 11.22 -15.53 3.07
CA ASP A 316 12.59 -15.27 3.44
C ASP A 316 13.20 -16.62 3.85
N SER A 317 13.34 -17.47 2.83
CA SER A 317 14.07 -18.72 2.92
C SER A 317 14.66 -18.94 1.54
N ALA A 318 15.96 -18.70 1.44
CA ALA A 318 16.83 -18.76 0.26
C ALA A 318 17.04 -17.44 -0.52
N TYR A 319 17.43 -16.34 0.14
CA TYR A 319 18.49 -15.45 -0.37
C TYR A 319 19.10 -14.59 0.75
N HIS A 320 19.80 -15.22 1.69
CA HIS A 320 20.74 -14.51 2.56
C HIS A 320 21.95 -14.04 1.74
N GLY A 321 21.79 -12.92 1.05
CA GLY A 321 22.88 -12.07 0.60
C GLY A 321 22.93 -10.84 1.48
N ARG A 322 23.71 -10.91 2.56
CA ARG A 322 24.09 -9.75 3.38
C ARG A 322 24.54 -8.60 2.46
N ARG A 323 23.73 -7.57 2.30
CA ARG A 323 24.22 -6.22 2.02
C ARG A 323 23.91 -5.37 3.24
N ARG A 324 24.96 -5.17 4.03
CA ARG A 324 25.02 -4.23 5.13
C ARG A 324 24.41 -2.89 4.70
N LEU A 325 23.40 -2.44 5.42
CA LEU A 325 22.97 -1.03 5.52
C LEU A 325 23.93 -0.25 6.46
N GLU A 326 25.22 -0.57 6.43
CA GLU A 326 26.30 0.10 7.16
C GLU A 326 27.27 0.68 6.13
N ALA A 327 26.83 1.69 5.40
CA ALA A 327 27.66 2.65 4.66
C ALA A 327 26.74 3.69 4.00
N ALA A 328 26.11 4.52 4.81
CA ALA A 328 25.48 5.77 4.40
C ALA A 328 25.27 6.65 5.65
N VAL A 329 26.39 7.09 6.21
CA VAL A 329 26.54 8.33 6.99
C VAL A 329 27.82 8.97 6.46
#